data_AF-A0A957XXC6-F1
#
_entry.id   AF-A0A957XXC6-F1
#
_cell.length_a   1.000
_cell.length_b   1.000
_cell.length_c   1.000
_cell.angle_alpha   90.00
_cell.angle_beta   90.00
_cell.angle_gamma   90.00
#
_symmetry.space_group_name_H-M   'P 1'
#
loop_
_entity.id
_entity.type
_entity.pdbx_description
1 polymer ?
#
loop_
_entity_poly.entity_id
_entity_poly.type
_entity_poly.pdbx_seq_one_letter_code
_entity_poly.pdbx_strand_id
1 'polypeptide(L)' 'LINGTADPAVPFAMSEQYVSRATAAGDHARLIPLEGYGHFEVIDPWSSIWPVVVKELKRLLAAKA' A
#
# COMPACT_ATOMS: atom_id res chain seq x y z
N LEU A 1 0.09 3.05 -2.64
CA LEU A 1 1.10 2.19 -1.97
C LEU A 1 0.40 1.46 -0.82
N ILE A 2 0.62 0.16 -0.67
CA ILE A 2 0.07 -0.66 0.41
C ILE A 2 1.27 -1.39 1.04
N ASN A 3 1.43 -1.33 2.36
CA ASN A 3 2.59 -1.90 3.05
C ASN A 3 2.18 -2.40 4.44
N GLY A 4 2.67 -3.58 4.82
CA GLY A 4 2.64 -4.06 6.20
C GLY A 4 3.48 -3.17 7.13
N THR A 5 2.97 -2.84 8.32
CA THR A 5 3.75 -2.04 9.30
C THR A 5 4.83 -2.88 9.99
N ALA A 6 4.72 -4.20 9.95
CA ALA A 6 5.66 -5.16 10.53
C ALA A 6 6.53 -5.86 9.46
N ASP A 7 6.63 -5.31 8.25
CA ASP A 7 7.47 -5.85 7.17
C ASP A 7 8.97 -5.72 7.51
N PRO A 8 9.70 -6.83 7.71
CA PRO A 8 11.11 -6.79 8.06
C PRO A 8 12.04 -6.62 6.84
N ALA A 9 11.54 -6.91 5.64
CA ALA A 9 12.32 -6.84 4.40
C ALA A 9 12.25 -5.45 3.77
N VAL A 10 11.09 -4.81 3.84
CA VAL A 10 10.86 -3.44 3.36
C VAL A 10 10.21 -2.62 4.48
N PRO A 11 11.03 -1.92 5.30
CA PRO A 11 10.52 -1.16 6.43
C PRO A 11 9.45 -0.14 6.03
N PHE A 12 8.37 -0.08 6.80
CA PHE A 12 7.23 0.82 6.55
C PHE A 12 7.63 2.29 6.34
N ALA A 13 8.65 2.76 7.06
CA ALA A 13 9.19 4.11 6.94
C ALA A 13 9.68 4.46 5.52
N MET A 14 10.12 3.47 4.72
CA MET A 14 10.48 3.72 3.31
C MET A 14 9.26 4.16 2.50
N SER A 15 8.11 3.51 2.73
CA SER A 15 6.84 3.83 2.08
C SER A 15 6.33 5.20 2.51
N GLU A 16 6.46 5.56 3.79
CA GLU A 16 6.11 6.89 4.31
C GLU A 16 6.96 7.99 3.64
N GLN A 17 8.28 7.80 3.61
CA GLN A 17 9.20 8.73 2.97
C GLN A 17 8.94 8.88 1.47
N TYR A 18 8.62 7.79 0.78
CA TYR A 18 8.26 7.83 -0.64
C TYR A 18 7.02 8.69 -0.86
N VAL A 19 5.93 8.44 -0.12
CA VAL A 19 4.68 9.20 -0.29
C VAL A 19 4.88 10.67 0.09
N SER A 20 5.64 10.97 1.14
CA SER A 20 5.99 12.35 1.51
C SER A 20 6.72 13.08 0.37
N ARG A 21 7.76 12.46 -0.22
CA ARG A 21 8.50 13.08 -1.33
C ARG A 21 7.69 13.20 -2.61
N ALA A 22 6.91 12.18 -2.96
CA ALA A 22 6.08 12.20 -4.15
C ALA A 22 4.99 13.28 -4.07
N THR A 23 4.30 13.37 -2.93
CA THR A 23 3.30 14.43 -2.71
C THR A 23 3.92 15.83 -2.70
N ALA A 24 5.11 16.02 -2.12
CA ALA A 24 5.85 17.28 -2.20
C ALA A 24 6.26 17.65 -3.63
N ALA A 25 6.45 16.66 -4.51
CA ALA A 25 6.74 16.86 -5.92
C ALA A 25 5.48 17.10 -6.79
N GLY A 26 4.29 17.05 -6.20
CA GLY A 26 3.02 17.27 -6.91
C GLY A 26 2.31 15.99 -7.37
N ASP A 27 2.83 14.80 -7.05
CA ASP A 27 2.19 13.54 -7.41
C ASP A 27 1.01 13.20 -6.49
N HIS A 28 0.02 12.51 -7.06
CA HIS A 28 -1.09 11.92 -6.30
C HIS A 28 -0.70 10.55 -5.71
N ALA A 29 0.14 10.57 -4.68
CA ALA A 29 0.55 9.36 -3.94
C ALA A 29 -0.21 9.21 -2.61
N ARG A 30 -0.61 7.98 -2.27
CA ARG A 30 -1.24 7.62 -0.98
C ARG A 30 -0.68 6.31 -0.45
N LEU A 31 -0.48 6.24 0.87
CA LEU A 31 -0.08 5.04 1.60
C LEU A 31 -1.27 4.43 2.34
N ILE A 32 -1.36 3.10 2.32
CA ILE A 32 -2.29 2.30 3.12
C ILE A 32 -1.45 1.42 4.06
N PRO A 33 -1.41 1.73 5.36
CA PRO A 33 -0.80 0.87 6.36
C PRO A 33 -1.65 -0.38 6.59
N LEU A 34 -1.00 -1.54 6.64
CA LEU A 34 -1.58 -2.79 7.12
C LEU A 34 -0.97 -3.10 8.48
N GLU A 35 -1.65 -2.69 9.55
CA GLU A 35 -1.13 -2.78 10.93
C GLU A 35 -0.83 -4.22 11.34
N GLY A 36 0.40 -4.49 11.78
CA GLY A 36 0.85 -5.81 12.23
C GLY A 36 1.15 -6.82 11.11
N TYR A 37 0.94 -6.46 9.84
CA TYR A 37 1.20 -7.36 8.71
C TYR A 37 2.63 -7.22 8.19
N GLY A 38 3.13 -8.31 7.60
CA GLY A 38 4.48 -8.42 7.05
C GLY A 38 4.54 -8.16 5.56
N HIS A 39 5.53 -8.79 4.93
CA HIS A 39 5.91 -8.56 3.53
C HIS A 39 4.96 -9.24 2.53
N PHE A 40 4.50 -10.45 2.82
CA PHE A 40 3.89 -11.34 1.82
C PHE A 40 2.37 -11.26 1.79
N GLU A 41 1.73 -10.83 2.87
CA GLU A 41 0.27 -10.83 2.97
C GLU A 41 -0.38 -9.90 1.93
N VAL A 42 0.34 -8.88 1.46
CA VAL A 42 -0.13 -7.95 0.40
C VAL A 42 -0.15 -8.56 -1.00
N ILE A 43 0.54 -9.67 -1.22
CA ILE A 43 0.56 -10.38 -2.52
C ILE A 43 -0.13 -11.75 -2.47
N ASP A 44 -0.44 -12.27 -1.29
CA ASP A 44 -1.13 -13.54 -1.11
C ASP A 44 -2.66 -13.38 -1.29
N PRO A 45 -3.27 -14.00 -2.33
CA PRO A 45 -4.71 -13.94 -2.54
C PRO A 45 -5.56 -14.61 -1.45
N TRP A 46 -4.97 -15.47 -0.63
CA TRP A 46 -5.66 -16.13 0.48
C TRP A 46 -5.50 -15.38 1.81
N SER A 47 -4.70 -14.32 1.84
CA SER A 47 -4.54 -13.51 3.03
C SER A 47 -5.82 -12.76 3.41
N SER A 48 -6.05 -12.57 4.72
CA SER A 48 -7.16 -11.80 5.27
C SER A 48 -7.20 -10.35 4.75
N ILE A 49 -6.07 -9.80 4.31
CA ILE A 49 -5.97 -8.42 3.82
C ILE A 49 -6.11 -8.29 2.30
N TRP A 50 -6.13 -9.40 1.55
CA TRP A 50 -6.32 -9.38 0.10
C TRP A 50 -7.52 -8.53 -0.38
N PRO A 51 -8.68 -8.52 0.33
CA PRO A 51 -9.78 -7.63 -0.03
C PRO A 51 -9.41 -6.13 -0.07
N VAL A 52 -8.44 -5.68 0.72
CA VAL A 52 -7.94 -4.29 0.70
C VAL A 52 -7.24 -3.98 -0.63
N VAL A 53 -6.40 -4.91 -1.10
CA VAL A 53 -5.68 -4.77 -2.39
C VAL A 53 -6.67 -4.69 -3.54
N VAL A 54 -7.63 -5.61 -3.58
CA VAL A 54 -8.67 -5.65 -4.62
C VAL A 54 -9.53 -4.38 -4.61
N LYS A 55 -9.89 -3.87 -3.41
CA LYS A 55 -10.65 -2.62 -3.27
C LYS A 55 -9.93 -1.44 -3.92
N GLU A 56 -8.62 -1.32 -3.71
CA GLU A 56 -7.83 -0.22 -4.27
C GLU A 56 -7.60 -0.35 -5.76
N LEU A 57 -7.40 -1.57 -6.26
CA LEU A 57 -7.35 -1.82 -7.70
C LEU A 57 -8.67 -1.41 -8.37
N LYS A 58 -9.82 -1.80 -7.81
CA LYS A 58 -11.14 -1.40 -8.32
C LYS A 58 -11.33 0.11 -8.30
N ARG A 59 -10.90 0.80 -7.23
CA ARG A 59 -10.95 2.27 -7.13
C ARG A 59 -10.14 2.93 -8.25
N LEU A 60 -8.92 2.45 -8.51
CA LEU A 60 -8.06 2.97 -9.58
C LEU A 60 -8.65 2.75 -10.97
N LEU A 61 -9.24 1.57 -11.21
CA LEU A 61 -9.91 1.27 -12.48
C LEU A 61 -11.15 2.15 -12.69
N ALA A 62 -11.94 2.38 -11.64
CA ALA A 62 -13.12 3.23 -11.70
C ALA A 62 -12.77 4.72 -11.91
N ALA A 63 -11.65 5.20 -11.37
CA ALA A 63 -11.20 6.58 -11.57
C ALA A 63 -10.64 6.86 -12.97
N LYS A 64 -10.45 5.81 -13.80
CA LYS A 64 -9.93 5.91 -15.16
C LYS A 64 -11.03 5.87 -16.23
N ALA A 65 -12.26 5.52 -15.85
CA ALA A 65 -13.44 5.55 -16.71
C ALA A 65 -14.05 6.95 -16.72
#